data_AF-A0A834I3M0-F1
#
_entry.id   AF-A0A834I3M0-F1
#
_cell.length_a   1.000
_cell.length_b   1.000
_cell.length_c   1.000
_cell.angle_alpha   90.00
_cell.angle_beta   90.00
_cell.angle_gamma   90.00
#
_symmetry.space_group_name_H-M   'P 1'
#
loop_
_entity.id
_entity.type
_entity.pdbx_description
1 polymer ?
#
loop_
_entity_poly.entity_id
_entity_poly.type
_entity_poly.pdbx_seq_one_letter_code
_entity_poly.pdbx_strand_id
1 'polypeptide(L)'
;MSSVYDYSASVVQQQQQHQVYDQKPMSKTMQYRKVMKPLLERKRRARINRCLDELKDLMISALAMDEENVTKLEKADILEITVAHLRKLKKQKQLSSNPVLEADRFRSGYTTCAKEVSRVLASIPGVDIQLGTKLMTHLGYQLNELDTFPVKTGPLMVKVGPPSDISEESYSRGYAMPLTPPSSRGSPSPVSVTTDSDHSKVWRPW
;
A
#
# COMPACT_ATOMS: atom_id res chain seq x y z
N MET A 1 -53.85 37.53 -40.34
CA MET A 1 -53.30 37.33 -38.98
C MET A 1 -53.00 35.86 -38.64
N SER A 2 -52.89 34.93 -39.60
CA SER A 2 -52.71 33.49 -39.30
C SER A 2 -51.31 32.92 -39.54
N SER A 3 -50.35 33.67 -40.12
CA SER A 3 -49.03 33.12 -40.49
C SER A 3 -48.02 33.05 -39.33
N VAL A 4 -48.26 33.75 -38.22
CA VAL A 4 -47.29 33.85 -37.11
C VAL A 4 -47.39 32.66 -36.15
N TYR A 5 -48.59 32.07 -36.03
CA TYR A 5 -48.82 30.88 -35.21
C TYR A 5 -48.27 29.60 -35.86
N ASP A 6 -48.28 29.51 -37.19
CA ASP A 6 -47.72 28.36 -37.92
C ASP A 6 -46.17 28.33 -37.84
N TYR A 7 -45.53 29.50 -37.85
CA TYR A 7 -44.08 29.61 -37.72
C TYR A 7 -43.59 29.24 -36.31
N SER A 8 -44.35 29.60 -35.28
CA SER A 8 -44.01 29.25 -33.89
C SER A 8 -44.26 27.77 -33.61
N ALA A 9 -45.33 27.17 -34.15
CA ALA A 9 -45.55 25.73 -34.06
C ALA A 9 -44.45 24.90 -34.76
N SER A 10 -44.01 25.34 -35.95
CA SER A 10 -42.93 24.67 -36.70
C SER A 10 -41.56 24.83 -36.04
N VAL A 11 -41.23 25.99 -35.44
CA VAL A 11 -39.99 26.17 -34.67
C VAL A 11 -39.97 25.30 -33.40
N VAL A 12 -41.09 25.21 -32.68
CA VAL A 12 -41.21 24.36 -31.48
C VAL A 12 -41.12 22.87 -31.86
N GLN A 13 -41.75 22.46 -32.97
CA GLN A 13 -41.69 21.07 -33.45
C GLN A 13 -40.32 20.70 -34.02
N GLN A 14 -39.61 21.65 -34.64
CA GLN A 14 -38.23 21.47 -35.08
C GLN A 14 -37.25 21.42 -33.90
N GLN A 15 -37.51 22.18 -32.82
CA GLN A 15 -36.70 22.14 -31.60
C GLN A 15 -36.96 20.86 -30.76
N GLN A 16 -38.17 20.30 -30.83
CA GLN A 16 -38.51 19.04 -30.18
C GLN A 16 -37.96 17.81 -30.93
N GLN A 17 -37.80 17.90 -32.26
CA GLN A 17 -37.14 16.84 -33.05
C GLN A 17 -35.62 16.75 -32.83
N HIS A 18 -34.95 17.85 -32.46
CA HIS A 18 -33.49 17.84 -32.22
C HIS A 18 -33.06 17.23 -30.88
N GLN A 19 -33.97 16.97 -29.93
CA GLN A 19 -33.62 16.28 -28.68
C GLN A 19 -33.73 14.75 -28.74
N VAL A 20 -34.26 14.19 -29.83
CA VAL A 20 -34.55 12.74 -29.91
C VAL A 20 -33.45 11.94 -30.63
N TYR A 21 -32.52 12.61 -31.31
CA TYR A 21 -31.46 11.95 -32.07
C TYR A 21 -30.08 12.18 -31.44
N ASP A 22 -29.70 11.32 -30.49
CA ASP A 22 -28.46 10.50 -30.53
C ASP A 22 -28.30 9.68 -29.25
N GLN A 23 -29.24 8.77 -28.97
CA GLN A 23 -28.96 7.62 -28.09
C GLN A 23 -28.56 6.42 -28.94
N LYS A 24 -27.50 6.56 -29.74
CA LYS A 24 -26.79 5.38 -30.23
C LYS A 24 -26.15 4.72 -29.00
N PRO A 25 -26.38 3.42 -28.72
CA PRO A 25 -25.78 2.77 -27.56
C PRO A 25 -24.27 2.94 -27.66
N MET A 26 -23.68 3.67 -26.70
CA MET A 26 -22.24 3.89 -26.70
C MET A 26 -21.56 2.53 -26.70
N SER A 27 -20.69 2.29 -27.68
CA SER A 27 -19.85 1.09 -27.68
C SER A 27 -19.16 0.95 -26.32
N LYS A 28 -19.00 -0.29 -25.84
CA LYS A 28 -18.33 -0.59 -24.56
C LYS A 28 -17.01 0.18 -24.41
N THR A 29 -16.24 0.34 -25.50
CA THR A 29 -15.00 1.11 -25.52
C THR A 29 -15.22 2.62 -25.33
N MET A 30 -16.27 3.17 -25.91
CA MET A 30 -16.65 4.59 -25.74
C MET A 30 -17.18 4.87 -24.34
N GLN A 31 -18.05 3.99 -23.82
CA GLN A 31 -18.53 4.06 -22.44
C GLN A 31 -17.37 4.01 -21.45
N TYR A 32 -16.39 3.14 -21.68
CA TYR A 32 -15.18 3.07 -20.85
C TYR A 32 -14.39 4.38 -20.88
N ARG A 33 -14.06 4.91 -22.08
CA ARG A 33 -13.24 6.12 -22.23
C ARG A 33 -13.92 7.38 -21.71
N LYS A 34 -15.22 7.55 -21.96
CA LYS A 34 -15.96 8.78 -21.62
C LYS A 34 -16.54 8.77 -20.19
N VAL A 35 -16.86 7.60 -19.65
CA VAL A 35 -17.57 7.51 -18.36
C VAL A 35 -16.72 6.80 -17.30
N MET A 36 -16.30 5.55 -17.56
CA MET A 36 -15.61 4.78 -16.52
C MET A 36 -14.20 5.29 -16.21
N LYS A 37 -13.38 5.64 -17.22
CA LYS A 37 -12.01 6.14 -16.99
C LYS A 37 -12.01 7.42 -16.14
N PRO A 38 -12.81 8.48 -16.46
CA PRO A 38 -12.88 9.67 -15.60
C PRO A 38 -13.38 9.37 -14.18
N LEU A 39 -14.36 8.48 -14.03
CA LEU A 39 -14.90 8.08 -12.73
C LEU A 39 -13.83 7.37 -11.87
N LEU A 40 -13.09 6.43 -12.46
CA LEU A 40 -12.02 5.70 -11.77
C LEU A 40 -10.88 6.63 -11.36
N GLU A 41 -10.52 7.59 -12.20
CA GLU A 41 -9.49 8.57 -11.85
C GLU A 41 -9.95 9.51 -10.73
N ARG A 42 -11.22 9.94 -10.73
CA ARG A 42 -11.77 10.69 -9.60
C ARG A 42 -11.70 9.89 -8.29
N LYS A 43 -12.07 8.60 -8.33
CA LYS A 43 -11.96 7.71 -7.16
C LYS A 43 -10.52 7.53 -6.70
N ARG A 44 -9.56 7.39 -7.63
CA ARG A 44 -8.13 7.31 -7.32
C ARG A 44 -7.64 8.61 -6.66
N ARG A 45 -7.98 9.78 -7.20
CA ARG A 45 -7.61 11.10 -6.64
C ARG A 45 -8.19 11.32 -5.25
N ALA A 46 -9.46 10.95 -5.03
CA ALA A 46 -10.09 11.02 -3.71
C ALA A 46 -9.33 10.15 -2.69
N ARG A 47 -8.95 8.93 -3.07
CA ARG A 47 -8.13 8.05 -2.21
C ARG A 47 -6.78 8.67 -1.88
N ILE A 48 -6.09 9.23 -2.88
CA ILE A 48 -4.77 9.87 -2.67
C ILE A 48 -4.89 11.04 -1.70
N ASN A 49 -5.87 11.92 -1.89
CA ASN A 49 -6.06 13.07 -1.00
C ASN A 49 -6.38 12.62 0.43
N ARG A 50 -7.27 11.64 0.61
CA ARG A 50 -7.54 11.07 1.94
C ARG A 50 -6.27 10.57 2.64
N CYS A 51 -5.41 9.85 1.92
CA CYS A 51 -4.15 9.39 2.50
C CYS A 51 -3.19 10.54 2.84
N LEU A 52 -3.21 11.64 2.09
CA LEU A 52 -2.42 12.83 2.41
C LEU A 52 -2.96 13.57 3.64
N ASP A 53 -4.29 13.61 3.80
CA ASP A 53 -4.94 14.20 4.99
C ASP A 53 -4.63 13.36 6.23
N GLU A 54 -4.78 12.03 6.16
CA GLU A 54 -4.37 11.12 7.24
C GLU A 54 -2.88 11.28 7.58
N LEU A 55 -2.03 11.54 6.58
CA LEU A 55 -0.61 11.77 6.80
C LEU A 55 -0.33 13.09 7.52
N LYS A 56 -1.10 14.15 7.24
CA LYS A 56 -1.03 15.42 7.97
C LYS A 56 -1.36 15.22 9.45
N ASP A 57 -2.42 14.48 9.76
CA ASP A 57 -2.84 14.19 11.14
C ASP A 57 -1.76 13.39 11.90
N LEU A 58 -1.13 12.42 11.23
CA LEU A 58 0.00 11.68 11.78
C LEU A 58 1.22 12.56 12.03
N MET A 59 1.47 13.58 11.19
CA MET A 59 2.56 14.52 11.41
C MET A 59 2.30 15.41 12.63
N ILE A 60 1.08 15.91 12.81
CA ILE A 60 0.72 16.69 14.02
C ILE A 60 0.98 15.86 15.28
N SER A 61 0.50 14.61 15.30
CA SER A 61 0.61 13.73 16.46
C SER A 61 2.04 13.18 16.72
N ALA A 62 2.75 12.74 15.68
CA ALA A 62 4.05 12.09 15.83
C ALA A 62 5.24 13.05 15.85
N LEU A 63 5.13 14.22 15.19
CA LEU A 63 6.19 15.23 15.13
C LEU A 63 5.91 16.44 16.02
N ALA A 64 4.76 16.49 16.70
CA ALA A 64 4.32 17.63 17.50
C ALA A 64 4.36 18.95 16.70
N MET A 65 3.94 18.88 15.42
CA MET A 65 3.84 20.06 14.56
C MET A 65 2.54 20.80 14.83
N ASP A 66 2.57 22.14 14.77
CA ASP A 66 1.35 22.94 14.91
C ASP A 66 0.39 22.70 13.75
N GLU A 67 -0.89 22.59 14.07
CA GLU A 67 -1.96 22.34 13.09
C GLU A 67 -2.03 23.42 12.00
N GLU A 68 -1.83 24.69 12.36
CA GLU A 68 -1.79 25.80 11.40
C GLU A 68 -0.61 25.69 10.42
N ASN A 69 0.52 25.14 10.86
CA ASN A 69 1.69 24.95 10.01
C ASN A 69 1.48 23.78 9.05
N VAL A 70 0.81 22.70 9.50
CA VAL A 70 0.55 21.50 8.69
C VAL A 70 -0.53 21.73 7.62
N THR A 71 -1.55 22.54 7.90
CA THR A 71 -2.61 22.85 6.92
C THR A 71 -2.07 23.58 5.69
N LYS A 72 -1.03 24.40 5.85
CA LYS A 72 -0.38 25.19 4.79
C LYS A 72 0.64 24.42 3.94
N LEU A 73 1.00 23.19 4.32
CA LEU A 73 1.99 22.39 3.59
C LEU A 73 1.52 22.02 2.18
N GLU A 74 2.43 22.15 1.21
CA GLU A 74 2.21 21.65 -0.13
C GLU A 74 2.27 20.12 -0.19
N LYS A 75 1.72 19.51 -1.24
CA LYS A 75 1.74 18.05 -1.40
C LYS A 75 3.14 17.47 -1.45
N ALA A 76 4.10 18.21 -2.03
CA ALA A 76 5.49 17.81 -2.07
C ALA A 76 6.11 17.81 -0.67
N ASP A 77 5.88 18.87 0.11
CA ASP A 77 6.40 19.02 1.47
C ASP A 77 5.89 17.92 2.40
N ILE A 78 4.59 17.60 2.34
CA ILE A 78 4.00 16.50 3.13
C ILE A 78 4.78 15.20 2.88
N LEU A 79 5.06 14.89 1.62
CA LEU A 79 5.80 13.69 1.25
C LEU A 79 7.27 13.77 1.68
N GLU A 80 7.92 14.91 1.50
CA GLU A 80 9.32 15.11 1.86
C GLU A 80 9.56 14.97 3.36
N ILE A 81 8.78 15.68 4.18
CA ILE A 81 8.89 15.64 5.64
C ILE A 81 8.61 14.22 6.14
N THR A 82 7.59 13.56 5.57
CA THR A 82 7.28 12.17 5.92
C THR A 82 8.43 11.23 5.60
N VAL A 83 9.03 11.33 4.40
CA VAL A 83 10.17 10.50 4.02
C VAL A 83 11.38 10.77 4.92
N ALA A 84 11.64 12.04 5.26
CA ALA A 84 12.69 12.40 6.20
C ALA A 84 12.45 11.78 7.58
N HIS A 85 11.21 11.80 8.08
CA HIS A 85 10.84 11.17 9.33
C HIS A 85 11.00 9.64 9.30
N LEU A 86 10.55 8.98 8.23
CA LEU A 86 10.73 7.53 8.07
C LEU A 86 12.21 7.14 8.03
N ARG A 87 13.07 7.95 7.37
CA ARG A 87 14.52 7.74 7.39
C ARG A 87 15.10 7.88 8.80
N LYS A 88 14.65 8.89 9.57
CA LYS A 88 15.04 9.07 10.97
C LYS A 88 14.64 7.87 11.82
N LEU A 89 13.40 7.41 11.73
CA LEU A 89 12.91 6.24 12.47
C LEU A 89 13.67 4.97 12.08
N LYS A 90 14.00 4.79 10.80
CA LYS A 90 14.85 3.67 10.34
C LYS A 90 16.23 3.71 10.96
N LYS A 91 16.88 4.89 10.99
CA LYS A 91 18.19 5.08 11.65
C LYS A 91 18.13 4.76 13.14
N GLN A 92 17.02 5.11 13.80
CA GLN A 92 16.77 4.81 15.20
C GLN A 92 16.31 3.36 15.48
N LYS A 93 16.22 2.51 14.44
CA LYS A 93 15.71 1.13 14.54
C LYS A 93 14.27 1.02 15.11
N GLN A 94 13.48 2.09 15.01
CA GLN A 94 12.10 2.16 15.51
C GLN A 94 11.06 1.62 14.51
N LEU A 95 11.41 1.47 13.23
CA LEU A 95 10.51 0.90 12.19
C LEU A 95 10.56 -0.62 12.07
N SER A 96 11.52 -1.27 12.73
CA SER A 96 11.60 -2.72 12.81
C SER A 96 11.26 -3.10 14.25
N SER A 97 10.33 -4.06 14.47
CA SER A 97 10.31 -4.82 15.70
C SER A 97 11.66 -5.52 15.78
N ASN A 98 12.62 -4.85 16.40
CA ASN A 98 13.97 -5.36 16.45
C ASN A 98 13.98 -6.35 17.61
N PRO A 99 14.03 -7.66 17.36
CA PRO A 99 13.96 -8.65 18.44
C PRO A 99 15.10 -8.45 19.45
N VAL A 100 16.20 -7.82 19.06
CA VAL A 100 17.28 -7.40 19.96
C VAL A 100 16.82 -6.27 20.90
N LEU A 101 16.13 -5.25 20.38
CA LEU A 101 15.61 -4.16 21.22
C LEU A 101 14.47 -4.62 22.13
N GLU A 102 13.66 -5.58 21.69
CA GLU A 102 12.61 -6.18 22.54
C GLU A 102 13.21 -7.06 23.63
N ALA A 103 14.22 -7.88 23.29
CA ALA A 103 15.00 -8.64 24.27
C ALA A 103 15.70 -7.72 25.27
N ASP A 104 16.30 -6.61 24.82
CA ASP A 104 16.95 -5.64 25.71
C ASP A 104 15.95 -4.92 26.62
N ARG A 105 14.75 -4.56 26.11
CA ARG A 105 13.67 -4.03 26.96
C ARG A 105 13.20 -5.04 27.98
N PHE A 106 13.01 -6.30 27.58
CA PHE A 106 12.63 -7.38 28.49
C PHE A 106 13.70 -7.59 29.57
N ARG A 107 14.98 -7.68 29.20
CA ARG A 107 16.12 -7.80 30.12
C ARG A 107 16.18 -6.66 31.11
N SER A 108 15.99 -5.42 30.63
CA SER A 108 15.95 -4.24 31.48
C SER A 108 14.80 -4.31 32.50
N GLY A 109 13.60 -4.69 32.04
CA GLY A 109 12.44 -4.91 32.91
C GLY A 109 12.64 -6.03 33.92
N TYR A 110 13.19 -7.17 33.49
CA TYR A 110 13.50 -8.31 34.35
C TYR A 110 14.52 -7.93 35.42
N THR A 111 15.60 -7.25 35.04
CA THR A 111 16.65 -6.78 35.96
C THR A 111 16.07 -5.80 36.98
N THR A 112 15.15 -4.93 36.57
CA THR A 112 14.47 -3.98 37.46
C THR A 112 13.57 -4.72 38.46
N CYS A 113 12.80 -5.71 38.00
CA CYS A 113 12.00 -6.57 38.86
C CYS A 113 12.86 -7.34 39.87
N ALA A 114 13.96 -7.96 39.44
CA ALA A 114 14.87 -8.68 40.33
C ALA A 114 15.50 -7.77 41.40
N LYS A 115 15.85 -6.52 41.04
CA LYS A 115 16.29 -5.50 42.01
C LYS A 115 15.21 -5.18 43.04
N GLU A 116 13.96 -5.05 42.60
CA GLU A 116 12.84 -4.82 43.51
C GLU A 116 12.57 -6.00 44.43
N VAL A 117 12.65 -7.24 43.92
CA VAL A 117 12.57 -8.45 44.75
C VAL A 117 13.65 -8.45 45.82
N SER A 118 14.90 -8.13 45.45
CA SER A 118 16.00 -7.98 46.41
C SER A 118 15.70 -6.92 47.48
N ARG A 119 15.18 -5.76 47.06
CA ARG A 119 14.81 -4.66 47.98
C ARG A 119 13.71 -5.06 48.95
N VAL A 120 12.66 -5.73 48.47
CA VAL A 120 11.54 -6.20 49.30
C VAL A 120 11.98 -7.29 50.26
N LEU A 121 12.80 -8.24 49.82
CA LEU A 121 13.32 -9.27 50.73
C LEU A 121 14.20 -8.69 51.84
N ALA A 122 14.98 -7.65 51.53
CA ALA A 122 15.80 -6.97 52.53
C ALA A 122 14.99 -6.12 53.52
N SER A 123 13.78 -5.68 53.17
CA SER A 123 12.94 -4.87 54.05
C SER A 123 12.05 -5.69 54.99
N ILE A 124 11.90 -7.00 54.77
CA ILE A 124 11.09 -7.88 55.61
C ILE A 124 11.95 -8.42 56.78
N PRO A 125 11.65 -8.07 58.04
CA PRO A 125 12.38 -8.59 59.18
C PRO A 125 12.14 -10.10 59.34
N GLY A 126 13.20 -10.87 59.53
CA GLY A 126 13.13 -12.33 59.76
C GLY A 126 13.09 -13.20 58.51
N VAL A 127 13.23 -12.63 57.31
CA VAL A 127 13.45 -13.42 56.08
C VAL A 127 14.79 -14.15 56.14
N ASP A 128 14.78 -15.43 55.78
CA ASP A 128 16.00 -16.23 55.69
C ASP A 128 16.91 -15.72 54.56
N ILE A 129 18.14 -15.39 54.93
CA ILE A 129 19.18 -14.88 54.02
C ILE A 129 19.52 -15.94 52.97
N GLN A 130 19.49 -17.24 53.33
CA GLN A 130 19.79 -18.34 52.40
C GLN A 130 18.71 -18.50 51.33
N LEU A 131 17.44 -18.28 51.69
CA LEU A 131 16.35 -18.21 50.73
C LEU A 131 16.52 -17.02 49.77
N GLY A 132 16.90 -15.85 50.29
CA GLY A 132 17.13 -14.65 49.48
C GLY A 132 18.28 -14.83 48.48
N THR A 133 19.41 -15.39 48.91
CA THR A 133 20.55 -15.68 48.02
C THR A 133 20.19 -16.73 46.97
N LYS A 134 19.46 -17.80 47.35
CA LYS A 134 19.00 -18.83 46.40
C LYS A 134 18.06 -18.26 45.34
N LEU A 135 17.12 -17.39 45.73
CA LEU A 135 16.20 -16.74 44.80
C LEU A 135 16.94 -15.80 43.84
N MET A 136 17.80 -14.92 44.35
CA MET A 136 18.55 -13.97 43.52
C MET A 136 19.51 -14.69 42.56
N THR A 137 20.13 -15.79 43.01
CA THR A 137 20.96 -16.65 42.15
C THR A 137 20.14 -17.29 41.04
N HIS A 138 18.94 -17.78 41.36
CA HIS A 138 18.02 -18.35 40.37
C HIS A 138 17.58 -17.31 39.33
N LEU A 139 17.23 -16.09 39.77
CA LEU A 139 16.87 -14.98 38.86
C LEU A 139 18.05 -14.58 37.96
N GLY A 140 19.28 -14.56 38.49
CA GLY A 140 20.48 -14.30 37.70
C GLY A 140 20.75 -15.38 36.66
N TYR A 141 20.58 -16.66 37.01
CA TYR A 141 20.73 -17.78 36.08
C TYR A 141 19.69 -17.74 34.95
N GLN A 142 18.42 -17.48 35.30
CA GLN A 142 17.33 -17.33 34.32
C GLN A 142 17.59 -16.18 33.35
N LEU A 143 18.15 -15.06 33.80
CA LEU A 143 18.53 -13.95 32.91
C LEU A 143 19.60 -14.37 31.89
N ASN A 144 20.58 -15.17 32.31
CA ASN A 144 21.68 -15.63 31.44
C ASN A 144 21.24 -16.74 30.46
N GLU A 145 20.28 -17.59 30.85
CA GLU A 145 19.65 -18.54 29.93
C GLU A 145 18.95 -17.82 28.76
N LEU A 146 18.29 -16.70 29.03
CA LEU A 146 17.66 -15.88 28.00
C LEU A 146 18.66 -15.25 27.02
N ASP A 147 19.94 -15.13 27.39
CA ASP A 147 21.01 -14.65 26.51
C ASP A 147 21.52 -15.72 25.55
N THR A 148 21.42 -16.99 25.94
CA THR A 148 21.99 -18.12 25.21
C THR A 148 21.08 -18.60 24.07
N PHE A 149 19.79 -18.26 24.12
CA PHE A 149 18.83 -18.51 23.04
C PHE A 149 18.53 -17.22 22.28
N PRO A 150 19.22 -16.91 21.17
CA PRO A 150 18.73 -15.88 20.27
C PRO A 150 17.36 -16.33 19.77
N VAL A 151 16.33 -15.57 20.12
CA VAL A 151 15.00 -15.65 19.55
C VAL A 151 15.17 -15.70 18.03
N LYS A 152 15.04 -16.90 17.44
CA LYS A 152 15.05 -17.12 16.00
C LYS A 152 13.72 -16.62 15.41
N THR A 153 13.37 -15.37 15.61
CA THR A 153 12.38 -14.70 14.76
C THR A 153 13.14 -14.18 13.55
N GLY A 154 13.54 -15.11 12.68
CA GLY A 154 13.78 -14.76 11.29
C GLY A 154 12.46 -14.18 10.73
N PRO A 155 12.51 -13.19 9.82
CA PRO A 155 11.30 -12.78 9.12
C PRO A 155 10.69 -14.02 8.46
N LEU A 156 9.38 -14.24 8.63
CA LEU A 156 8.64 -15.26 7.90
C LEU A 156 8.75 -14.94 6.40
N MET A 157 9.80 -15.44 5.76
CA MET A 157 9.90 -15.48 4.32
C MET A 157 8.94 -16.57 3.87
N VAL A 158 7.78 -16.17 3.34
CA VAL A 158 6.94 -17.05 2.53
C VAL A 158 7.79 -17.51 1.34
N LYS A 159 8.37 -18.70 1.44
CA LYS A 159 8.97 -19.37 0.30
C LYS A 159 7.82 -19.90 -0.53
N VAL A 160 7.46 -19.18 -1.61
CA VAL A 160 6.66 -19.77 -2.68
C VAL A 160 7.55 -20.80 -3.35
N GLY A 161 7.32 -22.08 -3.04
CA GLY A 161 8.02 -23.18 -3.68
C GLY A 161 7.63 -23.27 -5.16
N PRO A 162 8.54 -23.66 -6.06
CA PRO A 162 8.16 -24.07 -7.41
C PRO A 162 7.31 -25.34 -7.32
N PRO A 163 6.30 -25.53 -8.19
CA PRO A 163 5.49 -26.74 -8.15
C PRO A 163 6.34 -27.90 -8.69
N SER A 164 6.52 -28.94 -7.88
CA SER A 164 7.11 -30.21 -8.32
C SER A 164 6.07 -31.30 -8.31
N ASP A 165 6.00 -31.96 -9.47
CA ASP A 165 5.38 -33.21 -9.87
C ASP A 165 4.69 -34.08 -8.82
N ILE A 166 3.43 -34.40 -9.10
CA ILE A 166 2.75 -35.60 -8.61
C ILE A 166 2.37 -36.42 -9.85
N SER A 167 3.06 -37.53 -10.02
CA SER A 167 2.73 -38.61 -10.94
C SER A 167 1.75 -39.57 -10.27
N GLU A 168 0.55 -39.76 -10.83
CA GLU A 168 -0.09 -41.08 -10.90
C GLU A 168 -1.26 -41.06 -11.90
N GLU A 169 -1.18 -41.98 -12.85
CA GLU A 169 -2.16 -42.27 -13.89
C GLU A 169 -3.43 -42.88 -13.28
N SER A 170 -4.61 -42.41 -13.70
CA SER A 170 -5.54 -43.20 -14.54
C SER A 170 -6.98 -42.66 -14.53
N TYR A 171 -7.62 -42.81 -15.70
CA TYR A 171 -9.05 -42.72 -16.03
C TYR A 171 -9.63 -41.35 -16.43
N SER A 172 -9.46 -41.05 -17.72
CA SER A 172 -10.54 -40.79 -18.68
C SER A 172 -11.73 -39.89 -18.26
N ARG A 173 -11.73 -38.63 -18.71
CA ARG A 173 -12.75 -38.08 -19.64
C ARG A 173 -12.42 -36.62 -19.97
N GLY A 174 -12.43 -36.34 -21.27
CA GLY A 174 -11.73 -35.19 -21.84
C GLY A 174 -12.42 -33.84 -21.74
N TYR A 175 -11.59 -32.81 -21.84
CA TYR A 175 -11.86 -31.55 -22.53
C TYR A 175 -10.52 -31.04 -23.07
N ALA A 176 -10.37 -31.05 -24.40
CA ALA A 176 -9.21 -30.47 -25.08
C ALA A 176 -9.40 -28.96 -25.22
N MET A 177 -8.45 -28.17 -24.72
CA MET A 177 -8.39 -26.73 -24.97
C MET A 177 -7.80 -26.48 -26.38
N PRO A 178 -8.40 -25.59 -27.19
CA PRO A 178 -7.90 -25.34 -28.54
C PRO A 178 -6.59 -24.54 -28.50
N LEU A 179 -5.57 -25.04 -29.19
CA LEU A 179 -4.32 -24.36 -29.45
C LEU A 179 -4.56 -23.17 -30.40
N THR A 180 -4.06 -21.99 -30.02
CA THR A 180 -3.93 -20.82 -30.91
C THR A 180 -3.05 -21.16 -32.12
N PRO A 181 -3.41 -20.76 -33.35
CA PRO A 181 -2.61 -21.09 -34.52
C PRO A 181 -1.33 -20.25 -34.59
N PRO A 182 -0.21 -20.81 -35.08
CA PRO A 182 1.02 -20.07 -35.36
C PRO A 182 0.90 -19.34 -36.71
N SER A 183 1.19 -18.04 -36.75
CA SER A 183 1.34 -17.31 -38.02
C SER A 183 2.80 -17.34 -38.49
N SER A 184 2.99 -17.93 -39.66
CA SER A 184 4.24 -18.10 -40.39
C SER A 184 4.75 -16.83 -41.10
N ARG A 185 6.02 -16.91 -41.48
CA ARG A 185 6.94 -15.97 -42.14
C ARG A 185 6.54 -15.47 -43.56
N GLY A 186 7.03 -14.26 -43.91
CA GLY A 186 7.40 -13.75 -45.27
C GLY A 186 6.24 -13.25 -46.15
N SER A 187 6.28 -12.17 -46.95
CA SER A 187 7.28 -11.20 -47.49
C SER A 187 6.46 -10.05 -48.18
N PRO A 188 7.00 -9.22 -49.12
CA PRO A 188 7.96 -8.11 -49.05
C PRO A 188 7.31 -6.69 -49.24
N SER A 189 8.13 -5.64 -49.12
CA SER A 189 7.79 -4.20 -49.30
C SER A 189 7.31 -3.81 -50.71
N PRO A 190 6.80 -2.57 -50.87
CA PRO A 190 7.56 -1.61 -51.68
C PRO A 190 7.72 -0.22 -51.05
N VAL A 191 8.76 0.46 -51.52
CA VAL A 191 9.29 1.77 -51.12
C VAL A 191 8.60 2.91 -51.89
N SER A 192 8.46 4.09 -51.27
CA SER A 192 8.59 5.46 -51.84
C SER A 192 8.41 6.48 -50.67
N VAL A 193 9.44 7.25 -50.24
CA VAL A 193 9.76 8.65 -50.69
C VAL A 193 8.57 9.59 -50.36
N THR A 194 8.60 10.66 -49.55
CA THR A 194 9.61 11.62 -49.05
C THR A 194 8.94 12.56 -48.03
N THR A 195 9.73 13.26 -47.19
CA THR A 195 9.47 14.55 -46.49
C THR A 195 8.22 14.61 -45.58
N ASP A 196 8.27 14.99 -44.31
CA ASP A 196 8.85 16.21 -43.76
C ASP A 196 8.80 16.10 -42.23
N SER A 197 9.64 16.89 -41.58
CA SER A 197 9.74 17.02 -40.13
C SER A 197 8.44 17.56 -39.55
N ASP A 198 7.78 16.84 -38.64
CA ASP A 198 7.24 17.53 -37.46
C ASP A 198 6.84 16.63 -36.28
N HIS A 199 7.12 17.17 -35.10
CA HIS A 199 6.61 16.80 -33.79
C HIS A 199 6.77 15.35 -33.31
N SER A 200 7.91 15.16 -32.65
CA SER A 200 8.08 14.35 -31.44
C SER A 200 6.82 14.32 -30.55
N LYS A 201 5.97 13.31 -30.76
CA LYS A 201 4.87 12.97 -29.86
C LYS A 201 5.44 12.23 -28.66
N VAL A 202 6.21 12.97 -27.86
CA VAL A 202 6.75 12.51 -26.58
C VAL A 202 5.57 12.25 -25.66
N TRP A 203 5.51 11.00 -25.20
CA TRP A 203 4.60 10.55 -24.16
C TRP A 203 4.78 11.40 -22.89
N ARG A 204 3.69 11.90 -22.29
CA ARG A 204 3.73 12.59 -20.99
C ARG A 204 2.76 11.91 -20.01
N PRO A 205 3.23 11.38 -18.87
CA PRO A 205 2.39 11.16 -17.72
C PRO A 205 2.20 12.48 -16.93
N TRP A 206 1.05 12.54 -16.24
CA TRP A 206 0.38 13.64 -15.51
C TRP A 206 -0.21 14.79 -16.35
#